data_AF-A0A521IFB1-F1
#
_entry.id   AF-A0A521IFB1-F1
#
_cell.length_a   1.000
_cell.length_b   1.000
_cell.length_c   1.000
_cell.angle_alpha   90.00
_cell.angle_beta   90.00
_cell.angle_gamma   90.00
#
_symmetry.space_group_name_H-M   'P 1'
#
loop_
_entity.id
_entity.type
_entity.pdbx_description
1 polymer ?
#
loop_
_entity_poly.entity_id
_entity_poly.type
_entity_poly.pdbx_seq_one_letter_code
_entity_poly.pdbx_strand_id
1 'polypeptide(L)'
;MKHALIVYADKNGPTIEPDIYGHFSEHLGRCIYGGLWVGEDSPIPNINGYRADIVEALKKIRIPNLRWPGGCFADEYHWKDGIGPKEERKRMVNTHWGGVVEDNSFGTHEFMDLCELLGCKAYVNGNVGSGTVQEMQEWVEYLTFDGDSPMSRLRAKNGR
;
A
#
# COMPACT_ATOMS: atom_id res chain seq x y z
N MET A 1 4.29 -47.39 -11.35
CA MET A 1 2.86 -47.00 -11.27
C MET A 1 2.65 -45.75 -12.10
N LYS A 2 1.59 -45.68 -12.93
CA LYS A 2 1.20 -44.44 -13.63
C LYS A 2 0.13 -43.74 -12.80
N HIS A 3 0.35 -42.47 -12.47
CA HIS A 3 -0.69 -41.61 -11.94
C HIS A 3 -1.58 -41.16 -13.11
N ALA A 4 -2.90 -41.11 -12.88
CA ALA A 4 -3.89 -40.64 -13.84
C ALA A 4 -4.73 -39.52 -13.20
N LEU A 5 -4.96 -38.44 -13.94
CA LEU A 5 -5.82 -37.31 -13.59
C LEU A 5 -6.91 -37.19 -14.67
N ILE A 6 -8.17 -37.05 -14.26
CA ILE A 6 -9.30 -36.84 -15.17
C ILE A 6 -9.88 -35.44 -14.89
N VAL A 7 -10.03 -34.63 -15.94
CA VAL A 7 -10.62 -33.29 -15.87
C VAL A 7 -11.95 -33.29 -16.62
N TYR A 8 -13.02 -32.91 -15.94
CA TYR A 8 -14.37 -32.82 -16.51
C TYR A 8 -14.68 -31.35 -16.87
N ALA A 9 -14.47 -30.98 -18.14
CA ALA A 9 -14.66 -29.59 -18.60
C ALA A 9 -16.15 -29.16 -18.68
N ASP A 10 -17.07 -30.12 -18.62
CA ASP A 10 -18.53 -29.93 -18.61
C ASP A 10 -19.09 -29.71 -17.19
N LYS A 11 -18.24 -29.85 -16.15
CA LYS A 11 -18.61 -29.62 -14.76
C LYS A 11 -17.95 -28.34 -14.26
N ASN A 12 -18.77 -27.29 -14.09
CA ASN A 12 -18.29 -26.06 -13.47
C ASN A 12 -17.92 -26.29 -12.00
N GLY A 13 -16.72 -25.85 -11.62
CA GLY A 13 -16.29 -25.74 -10.23
C GLY A 13 -16.60 -24.37 -9.62
N PRO A 14 -16.14 -24.12 -8.39
CA PRO A 14 -16.18 -22.78 -7.79
C PRO A 14 -15.41 -21.76 -8.64
N THR A 15 -15.87 -20.51 -8.62
CA THR A 15 -15.10 -19.39 -9.18
C THR A 15 -13.81 -19.21 -8.37
N ILE A 16 -12.68 -19.16 -9.05
CA ILE A 16 -11.40 -18.80 -8.44
C ILE A 16 -11.34 -17.27 -8.42
N GLU A 17 -11.55 -16.69 -7.24
CA GLU A 17 -11.54 -15.24 -7.11
C GLU A 17 -10.13 -14.68 -7.38
N PRO A 18 -9.97 -13.63 -8.20
CA PRO A 18 -8.66 -13.08 -8.51
C PRO A 18 -7.86 -12.71 -7.25
N ASP A 19 -8.52 -12.26 -6.19
CA ASP A 19 -7.87 -11.82 -4.95
C ASP A 19 -7.06 -12.91 -4.22
N ILE A 20 -7.27 -14.19 -4.54
CA ILE A 20 -6.41 -15.29 -4.06
C ILE A 20 -4.95 -15.09 -4.52
N TYR A 21 -4.74 -14.38 -5.63
CA TYR A 21 -3.42 -13.99 -6.15
C TYR A 21 -2.96 -12.60 -5.64
N GLY A 22 -3.52 -12.13 -4.52
CA GLY A 22 -3.14 -10.87 -3.88
C GLY A 22 -1.69 -10.85 -3.39
N HIS A 23 -1.17 -9.63 -3.20
CA HIS A 23 0.19 -9.40 -2.71
C HIS A 23 0.21 -8.52 -1.46
N PHE A 24 1.38 -8.46 -0.83
CA PHE A 24 1.58 -7.75 0.42
C PHE A 24 2.93 -7.01 0.42
N SER A 25 2.92 -5.72 0.76
CA SER A 25 4.09 -4.86 0.95
C SER A 25 4.07 -4.21 2.33
N GLU A 26 5.13 -4.40 3.11
CA GLU A 26 5.33 -3.77 4.42
C GLU A 26 6.43 -2.71 4.35
N HIS A 27 6.33 -1.67 5.19
CA HIS A 27 7.47 -0.83 5.55
C HIS A 27 8.53 -1.67 6.30
N LEU A 28 9.29 -2.47 5.55
CA LEU A 28 10.24 -3.45 6.04
C LEU A 28 11.41 -3.55 5.08
N GLY A 29 12.61 -3.26 5.60
CA GLY A 29 13.85 -3.37 4.85
C GLY A 29 13.81 -2.56 3.56
N ARG A 30 13.83 -3.24 2.41
CA ARG A 30 13.79 -2.62 1.07
C ARG A 30 12.54 -2.97 0.27
N CYS A 31 11.47 -3.38 0.94
CA CYS A 31 10.20 -3.67 0.26
C CYS A 31 9.61 -2.39 -0.35
N ILE A 32 9.42 -1.36 0.49
CA ILE A 32 9.02 -0.01 0.03
C ILE A 32 10.22 0.73 -0.55
N TYR A 33 11.19 1.12 0.27
CA TYR A 33 12.30 1.97 -0.16
C TYR A 33 13.36 1.21 -0.96
N GLY A 34 13.63 1.69 -2.17
CA GLY A 34 14.48 1.03 -3.16
C GLY A 34 13.79 -0.14 -3.88
N GLY A 35 12.71 -0.69 -3.32
CA GLY A 35 11.91 -1.76 -3.91
C GLY A 35 10.80 -1.22 -4.82
N LEU A 36 9.91 -0.42 -4.26
CA LEU A 36 8.81 0.24 -4.96
C LEU A 36 9.08 1.74 -5.13
N TRP A 37 9.45 2.40 -4.04
CA TRP A 37 9.66 3.84 -3.97
C TRP A 37 11.15 4.17 -4.03
N VAL A 38 11.53 4.97 -5.02
CA VAL A 38 12.90 5.48 -5.18
C VAL A 38 12.99 7.00 -5.03
N GLY A 39 11.85 7.69 -4.96
CA GLY A 39 11.75 9.15 -4.95
C GLY A 39 11.78 9.74 -6.36
N GLU A 40 11.12 10.88 -6.56
CA GLU A 40 10.93 11.52 -7.88
C GLU A 40 12.27 11.95 -8.51
N ASP A 41 13.18 12.49 -7.70
CA ASP A 41 14.51 12.95 -8.14
C ASP A 41 15.55 11.82 -8.24
N SER A 42 15.13 10.56 -8.13
CA SER A 42 16.04 9.41 -8.20
C SER A 42 16.67 9.27 -9.59
N PRO A 43 17.97 8.94 -9.70
CA PRO A 43 18.57 8.57 -10.97
C PRO A 43 18.07 7.22 -11.51
N ILE A 44 17.38 6.43 -10.68
CA ILE A 44 16.74 5.19 -11.11
C ILE A 44 15.50 5.54 -11.94
N PRO A 45 15.30 4.97 -13.14
CA PRO A 45 14.12 5.22 -13.95
C PRO A 45 12.82 4.98 -13.17
N ASN A 46 12.00 6.02 -13.08
CA ASN A 46 10.81 6.01 -12.24
C ASN A 46 9.62 6.73 -12.92
N ILE A 47 8.42 6.41 -12.43
CA ILE A 47 7.16 7.07 -12.75
C ILE A 47 6.75 7.77 -11.46
N ASN A 48 6.88 9.09 -11.36
CA ASN A 48 6.51 9.87 -10.16
C ASN A 48 7.08 9.28 -8.83
N GLY A 49 8.32 8.78 -8.86
CA GLY A 49 8.99 8.16 -7.72
C GLY A 49 8.82 6.64 -7.58
N TYR A 50 7.90 6.01 -8.32
CA TYR A 50 7.76 4.56 -8.38
C TYR A 50 8.75 3.95 -9.38
N ARG A 51 9.52 2.95 -8.95
CA ARG A 51 10.51 2.28 -9.80
C ARG A 51 9.86 1.64 -11.03
N ALA A 52 10.19 2.11 -12.23
CA ALA A 52 9.40 1.83 -13.43
C ALA A 52 9.44 0.35 -13.85
N ASP A 53 10.59 -0.31 -13.70
CA ASP A 53 10.77 -1.73 -14.02
C ASP A 53 9.86 -2.63 -13.17
N ILE A 54 9.69 -2.32 -11.89
CA ILE A 54 8.81 -3.04 -10.99
C ILE A 54 7.34 -2.79 -11.29
N VAL A 55 6.95 -1.53 -11.54
CA VAL A 55 5.58 -1.21 -11.94
C VAL A 55 5.18 -2.03 -13.17
N GLU A 56 6.04 -2.08 -14.19
CA GLU A 56 5.76 -2.84 -15.41
C GLU A 56 5.74 -4.35 -15.17
N ALA A 57 6.60 -4.88 -14.29
CA ALA A 57 6.58 -6.29 -13.93
C ALA A 57 5.29 -6.67 -13.17
N LEU A 58 4.85 -5.84 -12.22
CA LEU A 58 3.64 -6.07 -11.43
C LEU A 58 2.37 -5.99 -12.29
N LYS A 59 2.31 -5.06 -13.25
CA LYS A 59 1.24 -5.01 -14.26
C LYS A 59 1.17 -6.28 -15.10
N LYS A 60 2.31 -6.82 -15.54
CA LYS A 60 2.36 -8.05 -16.36
C LYS A 60 1.80 -9.27 -15.65
N ILE A 61 2.02 -9.38 -14.33
CA ILE A 61 1.45 -10.47 -13.53
C ILE A 61 -0.01 -10.20 -13.09
N ARG A 62 -0.57 -9.04 -13.45
CA ARG A 62 -1.96 -8.65 -13.18
C ARG A 62 -2.30 -8.78 -11.69
N ILE A 63 -1.49 -8.13 -10.85
CA ILE A 63 -1.73 -8.04 -9.41
C ILE A 63 -3.17 -7.54 -9.15
N PRO A 64 -4.01 -8.32 -8.43
CA PRO A 64 -5.43 -7.98 -8.25
C PRO A 64 -5.66 -7.07 -7.04
N ASN A 65 -4.85 -7.21 -6.00
CA ASN A 65 -4.85 -6.38 -4.81
C ASN A 65 -3.45 -6.30 -4.18
N LEU A 66 -3.21 -5.24 -3.42
CA LEU A 66 -1.98 -5.03 -2.65
C LEU A 66 -2.33 -4.61 -1.22
N ARG A 67 -1.80 -5.35 -0.23
CA ARG A 67 -1.91 -5.02 1.20
C ARG A 67 -0.76 -4.13 1.67
N TRP A 68 -1.04 -3.12 2.49
CA TRP A 68 -0.09 -2.15 3.09
C TRP A 68 -0.72 -1.49 4.36
N PRO A 69 0.00 -0.89 5.34
CA PRO A 69 1.45 -0.67 5.47
C PRO A 69 2.21 -1.83 6.13
N GLY A 70 1.47 -2.83 6.63
CA GLY A 70 1.94 -4.20 6.81
C GLY A 70 1.65 -4.85 8.14
N GLY A 71 2.30 -5.97 8.44
CA GLY A 71 1.93 -6.87 9.54
C GLY A 71 2.10 -6.21 10.90
N CYS A 72 3.33 -6.20 11.38
CA CYS A 72 3.66 -5.58 12.67
C CYS A 72 3.72 -4.06 12.55
N PHE A 73 4.23 -3.54 11.43
CA PHE A 73 4.36 -2.10 11.23
C PHE A 73 3.01 -1.38 11.25
N ALA A 74 1.92 -1.97 10.74
CA ALA A 74 0.62 -1.29 10.76
C ALA A 74 0.12 -0.98 12.17
N ASP A 75 0.40 -1.84 13.14
CA ASP A 75 0.00 -1.62 14.53
C ASP A 75 0.94 -0.66 15.29
N GLU A 76 1.95 -0.10 14.64
CA GLU A 76 2.78 1.02 15.12
C GLU A 76 2.61 2.29 14.26
N TYR A 77 1.91 2.19 13.13
CA TYR A 77 1.81 3.25 12.15
C TYR A 77 0.67 4.21 12.50
N HIS A 78 1.01 5.49 12.60
CA HIS A 78 0.05 6.58 12.74
C HIS A 78 -0.07 7.31 11.40
N TRP A 79 -1.15 7.04 10.66
CA TRP A 79 -1.24 7.37 9.23
C TRP A 79 -1.07 8.85 8.87
N LYS A 80 -1.36 9.74 9.82
CA LYS A 80 -1.18 11.18 9.65
C LYS A 80 0.29 11.58 9.51
N ASP A 81 1.21 10.75 9.98
CA ASP A 81 2.65 10.98 9.85
C ASP A 81 3.15 10.82 8.40
N GLY A 82 2.41 10.08 7.56
CA GLY A 82 2.70 9.85 6.15
C GLY A 82 1.81 10.61 5.17
N ILE A 83 1.28 11.77 5.54
CA ILE A 83 0.55 12.68 4.63
C ILE A 83 1.06 14.12 4.77
N GLY A 84 0.65 14.99 3.84
CA GLY A 84 1.11 16.37 3.81
C GLY A 84 2.47 16.54 3.11
N PRO A 85 3.05 17.76 3.18
CA PRO A 85 4.32 18.07 2.51
C PRO A 85 5.41 17.10 2.94
N LYS A 86 6.11 16.48 1.97
CA LYS A 86 7.05 15.37 2.20
C LYS A 86 8.18 15.76 3.16
N GLU A 87 8.63 17.01 3.07
CA GLU A 87 9.67 17.62 3.90
C GLU A 87 9.26 17.87 5.37
N GLU A 88 7.95 17.90 5.65
CA GLU A 88 7.39 18.09 6.99
C GLU A 88 6.95 16.77 7.65
N ARG A 89 7.02 15.64 6.92
CA ARG A 89 6.58 14.34 7.43
C ARG A 89 7.44 13.88 8.60
N LYS A 90 6.79 13.28 9.59
CA LYS A 90 7.49 12.84 10.81
C LYS A 90 8.31 11.61 10.52
N ARG A 91 9.48 11.55 11.15
CA ARG A 91 10.28 10.33 11.21
C ARG A 91 9.82 9.46 12.36
N MET A 92 9.80 8.14 12.15
CA MET A 92 9.49 7.16 13.19
C MET A 92 10.56 6.07 13.25
N VAL A 93 10.67 5.38 14.39
CA VAL A 93 11.58 4.25 14.54
C VAL A 93 10.79 2.98 14.28
N ASN A 94 11.21 2.21 13.29
CA ASN A 94 10.63 0.91 13.01
C ASN A 94 11.25 -0.13 13.96
N THR A 95 10.60 -0.38 15.09
CA THR A 95 11.18 -1.13 16.22
C THR A 95 11.35 -2.61 15.88
N HIS A 96 10.39 -3.18 15.16
CA HIS A 96 10.34 -4.59 14.79
C HIS A 96 11.41 -4.97 13.75
N TRP A 97 11.76 -4.04 12.87
CA TRP A 97 12.61 -4.31 11.70
C TRP A 97 13.97 -3.62 11.78
N GLY A 98 14.68 -3.85 12.90
CA GLY A 98 16.07 -3.42 13.08
C GLY A 98 16.26 -2.02 13.64
N GLY A 99 15.19 -1.36 14.11
CA GLY A 99 15.27 -0.03 14.72
C GLY A 99 15.64 1.06 13.71
N VAL A 100 15.39 0.83 12.42
CA VAL A 100 15.72 1.79 11.36
C VAL A 100 14.75 2.96 11.37
N VAL A 101 15.24 4.12 10.94
CA VAL A 101 14.40 5.31 10.82
C VAL A 101 13.59 5.22 9.54
N GLU A 102 12.28 5.27 9.71
CA GLU A 102 11.26 5.43 8.68
C GLU A 102 11.02 6.92 8.48
N ASP A 103 11.15 7.42 7.24
CA ASP A 103 10.99 8.84 6.92
C ASP A 103 9.59 9.21 6.44
N ASN A 104 8.72 8.22 6.25
CA ASN A 104 7.34 8.37 5.78
C ASN A 104 7.23 9.07 4.42
N SER A 105 8.28 9.05 3.60
CA SER A 105 8.25 9.61 2.24
C SER A 105 7.32 8.84 1.30
N PHE A 106 6.99 7.59 1.64
CA PHE A 106 5.90 6.83 1.04
C PHE A 106 4.78 6.63 2.07
N GLY A 107 3.63 7.25 1.87
CA GLY A 107 2.50 7.17 2.79
C GLY A 107 1.18 6.95 2.08
N THR A 108 0.11 7.52 2.62
CA THR A 108 -1.26 7.22 2.15
C THR A 108 -1.44 7.59 0.67
N HIS A 109 -0.99 8.77 0.25
CA HIS A 109 -1.17 9.21 -1.14
C HIS A 109 -0.32 8.38 -2.09
N GLU A 110 0.95 8.14 -1.75
CA GLU A 110 1.83 7.34 -2.60
C GLU A 110 1.35 5.88 -2.73
N PHE A 111 0.78 5.29 -1.68
CA PHE A 111 0.20 3.96 -1.76
C PHE A 111 -1.04 3.90 -2.66
N MET A 112 -1.94 4.88 -2.57
CA MET A 112 -3.15 4.91 -3.39
C MET A 112 -2.81 5.14 -4.86
N ASP A 113 -1.87 6.04 -5.16
CA ASP A 113 -1.39 6.31 -6.50
C ASP A 113 -0.65 5.10 -7.10
N LEU A 114 0.10 4.34 -6.28
CA LEU A 114 0.68 3.06 -6.71
C LEU A 114 -0.41 2.05 -7.11
N CYS A 115 -1.48 1.92 -6.32
CA CYS A 115 -2.58 1.01 -6.62
C CYS A 115 -3.30 1.39 -7.93
N GLU A 116 -3.52 2.69 -8.15
CA GLU A 116 -4.07 3.22 -9.40
C GLU A 116 -3.14 2.96 -10.58
N LEU A 117 -1.84 3.22 -10.41
CA LEU A 117 -0.84 2.98 -11.43
C LEU A 117 -0.78 1.49 -11.81
N LEU A 118 -0.93 0.58 -10.85
CA LEU A 118 -0.95 -0.86 -11.07
C LEU A 118 -2.31 -1.39 -11.58
N GLY A 119 -3.38 -0.61 -11.43
CA GLY A 119 -4.75 -1.04 -11.71
C GLY A 119 -5.24 -2.13 -10.74
N CYS A 120 -4.74 -2.13 -9.50
CA CYS A 120 -5.10 -3.11 -8.48
C CYS A 120 -5.92 -2.50 -7.34
N LYS A 121 -6.63 -3.34 -6.58
CA LYS A 121 -7.36 -2.91 -5.38
C LYS A 121 -6.39 -2.59 -4.24
N ALA A 122 -6.66 -1.49 -3.53
CA ALA A 122 -5.96 -1.16 -2.30
C ALA A 122 -6.54 -1.96 -1.13
N TYR A 123 -5.68 -2.61 -0.36
CA TYR A 123 -6.02 -3.17 0.96
C TYR A 123 -5.18 -2.47 2.03
N VAL A 124 -5.82 -1.54 2.75
CA VAL A 124 -5.21 -0.82 3.88
C VAL A 124 -5.39 -1.61 5.18
N ASN A 125 -4.31 -1.81 5.93
CA ASN A 125 -4.30 -2.41 7.26
C ASN A 125 -4.22 -1.31 8.33
N GLY A 126 -5.26 -1.17 9.15
CA GLY A 126 -5.34 -0.14 10.19
C GLY A 126 -4.64 -0.54 11.49
N ASN A 127 -4.21 0.47 12.26
CA ASN A 127 -3.58 0.30 13.57
C ASN A 127 -4.64 0.07 14.67
N VAL A 128 -4.64 -1.10 15.30
CA VAL A 128 -5.48 -1.42 16.46
C VAL A 128 -4.64 -1.52 17.74
N GLY A 129 -3.40 -1.99 17.63
CA GLY A 129 -2.51 -2.30 18.74
C GLY A 129 -2.06 -1.06 19.52
N SER A 130 -1.77 0.03 18.82
CA SER A 130 -1.35 1.31 19.45
C SER A 130 -2.15 2.53 18.99
N GLY A 131 -3.01 2.36 17.99
CA GLY A 131 -3.87 3.41 17.46
C GLY A 131 -5.11 3.66 18.31
N THR A 132 -5.92 4.64 17.88
CA THR A 132 -7.22 4.91 18.49
C THR A 132 -8.37 4.60 17.52
N VAL A 133 -9.56 4.34 18.06
CA VAL A 133 -10.77 4.15 17.23
C VAL A 133 -11.00 5.38 16.34
N GLN A 134 -10.88 6.59 16.90
CA GLN A 134 -11.04 7.84 16.16
C GLN A 134 -10.03 7.95 15.02
N GLU A 135 -8.77 7.61 15.25
CA GLU A 135 -7.72 7.69 14.23
C GLU A 135 -8.05 6.82 13.01
N MET A 136 -8.54 5.60 13.22
CA MET A 136 -8.92 4.71 12.11
C MET A 136 -10.18 5.21 11.39
N GLN A 137 -11.18 5.72 12.13
CA GLN A 137 -12.36 6.33 11.54
C GLN A 137 -11.99 7.53 10.65
N GLU A 138 -11.12 8.41 11.14
CA GLU A 138 -10.63 9.56 10.40
C GLU A 138 -9.82 9.14 9.16
N TRP A 139 -9.09 8.02 9.21
CA TRP A 139 -8.37 7.54 8.02
C TRP A 139 -9.33 7.10 6.91
N VAL A 140 -10.40 6.38 7.27
CA VAL A 140 -11.45 5.97 6.31
C VAL A 140 -12.17 7.20 5.75
N GLU A 141 -12.51 8.17 6.60
CA GLU A 141 -13.12 9.44 6.18
C GLU A 141 -12.18 10.20 5.22
N TYR A 142 -10.90 10.33 5.58
CA TYR A 142 -9.87 10.95 4.75
C TYR A 142 -9.76 10.27 3.39
N LEU A 143 -9.84 8.94 3.32
CA LEU A 143 -9.69 8.18 2.08
C LEU A 143 -10.93 8.22 1.18
N THR A 144 -12.14 8.22 1.75
CA THR A 144 -13.35 7.85 1.00
C THR A 144 -14.47 8.88 1.03
N PHE A 145 -14.46 9.85 1.96
CA PHE A 145 -15.57 10.81 2.06
C PHE A 145 -15.52 11.84 0.93
N ASP A 146 -16.66 12.03 0.27
CA ASP A 146 -16.88 12.93 -0.87
C ASP A 146 -17.55 14.26 -0.49
N GLY A 147 -18.06 14.36 0.74
CA GLY A 147 -18.61 15.59 1.30
C GLY A 147 -17.55 16.53 1.90
N ASP A 148 -18.03 17.60 2.55
CA ASP A 148 -17.17 18.57 3.23
C ASP A 148 -16.99 18.23 4.71
N SER A 149 -15.77 17.90 5.11
CA SER A 149 -15.39 17.57 6.48
C SER A 149 -13.94 18.02 6.75
N PRO A 150 -13.49 18.05 8.01
CA PRO A 150 -12.08 18.30 8.31
C PRO A 150 -11.13 17.36 7.57
N MET A 151 -11.44 16.06 7.45
CA MET A 151 -10.56 15.09 6.79
C MET A 151 -10.62 15.18 5.26
N SER A 152 -11.78 15.42 4.65
CA SER A 152 -11.86 15.61 3.20
C SER A 152 -11.18 16.91 2.76
N ARG A 153 -11.31 18.00 3.51
CA ARG A 153 -10.55 19.24 3.27
C ARG A 153 -9.06 19.06 3.47
N LEU A 154 -8.64 18.24 4.45
CA LEU A 154 -7.23 17.91 4.63
C LEU A 154 -6.69 17.11 3.43
N ARG A 155 -7.47 16.14 2.90
CA ARG A 155 -7.11 15.39 1.70
C ARG A 155 -6.94 16.32 0.50
N ALA A 156 -7.91 17.22 0.28
CA ALA A 156 -7.88 18.20 -0.80
C ALA A 156 -6.68 19.15 -0.68
N LYS A 157 -6.37 19.63 0.53
CA LYS A 157 -5.18 20.46 0.80
C LYS A 157 -3.89 19.75 0.43
N ASN A 158 -3.84 18.43 0.60
CA ASN A 158 -2.69 17.59 0.28
C ASN A 158 -2.65 17.15 -1.20
N GLY A 159 -3.57 17.63 -2.04
CA GLY A 159 -3.53 17.42 -3.48
C GLY A 159 -4.42 16.31 -4.03
N ARG A 160 -5.40 15.81 -3.26
CA ARG A 160 -6.31 14.74 -3.70
C ARG A 160 -7.78 14.94 -3.32
#